data_AF-A0A7S2X2S0-F1
#
_entry.id   AF-A0A7S2X2S0-F1
#
_cell.length_a   1.000
_cell.length_b   1.000
_cell.length_c   1.000
_cell.angle_alpha   90.00
_cell.angle_beta   90.00
_cell.angle_gamma   90.00
#
_symmetry.space_group_name_H-M   'P 1'
#
loop_
_entity.id
_entity.type
_entity.pdbx_description
1 polymer ?
#
loop_
_entity_poly.entity_id
_entity_poly.type
_entity_poly.pdbx_seq_one_letter_code
_entity_poly.pdbx_strand_id
1 'polypeptide(L)'
;GSVPPGDCLIAFSKKEIYRLKLEVESRTDYKCAIIYGNLPPETRRQQAELFNDPASEYKVLVATDAVGMGLNLSVRRIIFTKMEKYCGALNAHRTLSSSQVKQIAGRAGRRSSAYEKGLVSALNEGDMAKIGKLMGAGLKKQRLAGILPPYEQIEMFASLQPEEVVNNLGRLFRAFAKTAQLEDGLYFMCRTKDIETMGRLLTKFTEMSLEEKYKFVIAPIDTSNRDVVLSMLRYVQDFANREPVPVNVRLPSPRSETYLHKLENCFKILSLYLWLSLRFPDEFVEKDKA
;
A
#
# COMPACT_ATOMS: atom_id res chain seq x y z
N GLY A 1 18.02 23.98 -9.01
CA GLY A 1 17.31 25.08 -8.33
C GLY A 1 17.44 24.92 -6.83
N SER A 2 17.30 26.02 -6.06
CA SER A 2 17.30 25.96 -4.59
C SER A 2 16.03 25.32 -4.04
N VAL A 3 16.17 24.59 -2.94
CA VAL A 3 15.08 23.93 -2.20
C VAL A 3 14.86 24.67 -0.87
N PRO A 4 14.02 25.72 -0.84
CA PRO A 4 13.70 26.45 0.38
C PRO A 4 12.80 25.65 1.35
N PRO A 5 12.68 26.12 2.60
CA PRO A 5 11.72 25.59 3.57
C PRO A 5 10.28 25.53 3.04
N GLY A 6 9.59 24.41 3.33
CA GLY A 6 8.22 24.15 2.91
C GLY A 6 8.10 23.45 1.54
N ASP A 7 9.22 23.11 0.91
CA ASP A 7 9.24 22.30 -0.30
C ASP A 7 8.99 20.81 -0.01
N CYS A 8 8.23 20.17 -0.89
CA CYS A 8 7.99 18.74 -0.89
C CYS A 8 8.38 18.12 -2.23
N LEU A 9 9.39 17.25 -2.23
CA LEU A 9 9.86 16.54 -3.41
C LEU A 9 9.12 15.20 -3.53
N ILE A 10 8.48 14.97 -4.67
CA ILE A 10 7.70 13.77 -4.95
C ILE A 10 8.53 12.79 -5.78
N ALA A 11 8.77 11.61 -5.22
CA ALA A 11 9.51 10.51 -5.84
C ALA A 11 8.73 9.21 -5.77
N PHE A 12 8.88 8.34 -6.77
CA PHE A 12 8.06 7.11 -6.90
C PHE A 12 8.80 5.82 -6.51
N SER A 13 10.01 5.92 -5.97
CA SER A 13 10.75 4.77 -5.46
C SER A 13 11.46 5.11 -4.15
N LYS A 14 11.61 4.12 -3.27
CA LYS A 14 12.33 4.29 -2.00
C LYS A 14 13.79 4.68 -2.21
N LYS A 15 14.46 4.04 -3.19
CA LYS A 15 15.84 4.36 -3.55
C LYS A 15 15.98 5.84 -3.92
N GLU A 16 15.01 6.37 -4.66
CA GLU A 16 15.01 7.77 -5.06
C GLU A 16 14.74 8.71 -3.89
N ILE A 17 13.87 8.33 -2.95
CA ILE A 17 13.63 9.12 -1.73
C ILE A 17 14.92 9.29 -0.92
N TYR A 18 15.63 8.19 -0.64
CA TYR A 18 16.88 8.28 0.12
C TYR A 18 17.97 9.03 -0.64
N ARG A 19 18.03 8.87 -1.97
CA ARG A 19 18.95 9.63 -2.84
C ARG A 19 18.67 11.13 -2.74
N LEU A 20 17.41 11.54 -2.89
CA LEU A 20 17.00 12.95 -2.83
C LEU A 20 17.19 13.54 -1.43
N LYS A 21 16.92 12.78 -0.37
CA LYS A 21 17.23 13.20 0.99
C LYS A 21 18.71 13.56 1.14
N LEU A 22 19.61 12.64 0.77
CA LEU A 22 21.05 12.87 0.86
C LEU A 22 21.50 14.04 -0.02
N GLU A 23 20.93 14.18 -1.21
CA GLU A 23 21.20 15.30 -2.12
C GLU A 23 20.77 16.66 -1.56
N VAL A 24 19.63 16.74 -0.86
CA VAL A 24 19.17 17.98 -0.21
C VAL A 24 20.00 18.28 1.03
N GLU A 25 20.24 17.30 1.90
CA GLU A 25 21.00 17.48 3.14
C GLU A 25 22.48 17.78 2.90
N SER A 26 23.04 17.38 1.75
CA SER A 26 24.44 17.71 1.37
C SER A 26 24.59 19.10 0.74
N ARG A 27 23.50 19.68 0.22
CA ARG A 27 23.52 20.97 -0.50
C ARG A 27 22.87 22.10 0.29
N THR A 28 22.16 21.78 1.35
CA THR A 28 21.42 22.73 2.18
C THR A 28 21.62 22.39 3.64
N ASP A 29 21.52 23.39 4.52
CA ASP A 29 21.60 23.18 5.98
C ASP A 29 20.29 22.61 6.57
N TYR A 30 19.31 22.26 5.72
CA TYR A 30 18.00 21.76 6.14
C TYR A 30 17.96 20.24 6.18
N LYS A 31 17.33 19.69 7.22
CA LYS A 31 17.04 18.25 7.29
C LYS A 31 15.79 17.90 6.50
N CYS A 32 15.74 16.66 6.00
CA CYS A 32 14.60 16.15 5.23
C CYS A 32 13.77 15.14 6.02
N ALA A 33 12.48 15.41 6.16
CA ALA A 33 11.50 14.41 6.57
C ALA A 33 11.21 13.44 5.41
N ILE A 34 10.92 12.17 5.72
CA ILE A 34 10.62 11.14 4.71
C ILE A 34 9.23 10.55 4.93
N ILE A 35 8.42 10.51 3.86
CA ILE A 35 7.11 9.83 3.89
C ILE A 35 6.91 8.94 2.66
N TYR A 36 6.81 7.62 2.86
CA TYR A 36 6.45 6.67 1.79
C TYR A 36 5.43 5.65 2.26
N GLY A 37 4.74 5.01 1.31
CA GLY A 37 3.53 4.20 1.57
C GLY A 37 3.71 3.04 2.55
N ASN A 38 4.87 2.37 2.56
CA ASN A 38 5.13 1.23 3.45
C ASN A 38 5.49 1.63 4.90
N LEU A 39 5.63 2.92 5.21
CA LEU A 39 5.92 3.34 6.58
C LEU A 39 4.71 3.08 7.50
N PRO A 40 4.95 2.58 8.73
CA PRO A 40 3.92 2.48 9.75
C PRO A 40 3.16 3.81 9.94
N PRO A 41 1.85 3.78 10.24
CA PRO A 41 1.04 4.99 10.41
C PRO A 41 1.61 5.96 11.44
N GLU A 42 2.12 5.45 12.56
CA GLU A 42 2.71 6.25 13.64
C GLU A 42 3.98 6.97 13.17
N THR A 43 4.90 6.26 12.51
CA THR A 43 6.11 6.86 11.93
C THR A 43 5.75 7.95 10.89
N ARG A 44 4.72 7.72 10.07
CA ARG A 44 4.24 8.73 9.12
C ARG A 44 3.71 9.98 9.81
N ARG A 45 2.99 9.82 10.93
CA ARG A 45 2.50 10.95 11.73
C ARG A 45 3.67 11.73 12.35
N GLN A 46 4.62 11.05 12.96
CA GLN A 46 5.81 11.69 13.55
C GLN A 46 6.63 12.47 12.51
N GLN A 47 6.85 11.88 11.32
CA GLN A 47 7.56 12.58 10.23
C GLN A 47 6.79 13.81 9.73
N ALA A 48 5.45 13.75 9.70
CA ALA A 48 4.60 14.88 9.35
C ALA A 48 4.64 15.98 10.43
N GLU A 49 4.64 15.61 11.71
CA GLU A 49 4.76 16.55 12.84
C GLU A 49 6.11 17.27 12.80
N LEU A 50 7.21 16.53 12.62
CA LEU A 50 8.55 17.11 12.46
C LEU A 50 8.65 18.10 11.30
N PHE A 51 7.96 17.83 10.18
CA PHE A 51 7.94 18.73 9.03
C PHE A 51 7.05 19.97 9.26
N ASN A 52 5.93 19.79 9.95
CA ASN A 52 4.98 20.87 10.20
C ASN A 52 5.45 21.85 11.28
N ASP A 53 6.33 21.40 12.19
CA ASP A 53 6.84 22.22 13.29
C ASP A 53 7.77 23.35 12.78
N PRO A 54 7.41 24.63 12.99
CA PRO A 54 8.26 25.77 12.65
C PRO A 54 9.59 25.82 13.43
N ALA A 55 9.70 25.17 14.58
CA ALA A 55 10.95 25.12 15.37
C ALA A 55 11.90 23.98 14.95
N SER A 56 11.36 22.96 14.26
CA SER A 56 12.12 21.77 13.83
C SER A 56 13.13 22.06 12.71
N GLU A 57 14.26 21.33 12.70
CA GLU A 57 15.27 21.40 11.63
C GLU A 57 14.78 20.77 10.31
N TYR A 58 13.69 19.99 10.35
CA TYR A 58 13.15 19.24 9.20
C TYR A 58 12.29 20.14 8.29
N LYS A 59 12.94 21.02 7.51
CA LYS A 59 12.26 22.02 6.68
C LYS A 59 11.84 21.56 5.28
N VAL A 60 12.31 20.40 4.85
CA VAL A 60 12.02 19.82 3.52
C VAL A 60 11.39 18.45 3.68
N LEU A 61 10.44 18.11 2.81
CA LEU A 61 9.79 16.80 2.80
C LEU A 61 10.13 16.05 1.51
N VAL A 62 10.59 14.81 1.62
CA VAL A 62 10.75 13.91 0.47
C VAL A 62 9.75 12.77 0.60
N ALA A 63 8.86 12.63 -0.37
CA ALA A 63 7.74 11.72 -0.24
C ALA A 63 7.31 11.00 -1.52
N THR A 64 6.56 9.90 -1.38
CA THR A 64 5.81 9.29 -2.50
C THR A 64 4.41 9.88 -2.63
N ASP A 65 3.65 9.40 -3.61
CA ASP A 65 2.22 9.67 -3.76
C ASP A 65 1.37 9.31 -2.52
N ALA A 66 1.95 8.65 -1.51
CA ALA A 66 1.34 8.43 -0.20
C ALA A 66 0.93 9.74 0.49
N VAL A 67 1.59 10.88 0.22
CA VAL A 67 1.15 12.18 0.79
C VAL A 67 -0.14 12.71 0.17
N GLY A 68 -0.58 12.13 -0.94
CA GLY A 68 -1.84 12.48 -1.60
C GLY A 68 -3.06 12.26 -0.71
N MET A 69 -2.95 11.49 0.39
CA MET A 69 -4.04 11.14 1.30
C MET A 69 -3.55 10.95 2.76
N GLY A 70 -4.42 11.17 3.74
CA GLY A 70 -4.23 10.67 5.11
C GLY A 70 -3.32 11.45 6.06
N LEU A 71 -2.67 12.54 5.64
CA LEU A 71 -1.87 13.40 6.52
C LEU A 71 -2.19 14.89 6.31
N ASN A 72 -2.18 15.66 7.40
CA ASN A 72 -2.18 17.13 7.34
C ASN A 72 -0.73 17.60 7.23
N LEU A 73 -0.37 18.21 6.11
CA LEU A 73 0.99 18.65 5.81
C LEU A 73 0.96 20.12 5.40
N SER A 74 1.84 20.91 6.01
CA SER A 74 2.02 22.33 5.71
C SER A 74 3.01 22.51 4.58
N VAL A 75 2.62 22.13 3.36
CA VAL A 75 3.48 22.21 2.17
C VAL A 75 3.26 23.53 1.45
N ARG A 76 4.35 24.25 1.14
CA ARG A 76 4.34 25.46 0.30
C ARG A 76 4.36 25.10 -1.18
N ARG A 77 5.28 24.22 -1.57
CA ARG A 77 5.53 23.87 -2.98
C ARG A 77 5.72 22.37 -3.16
N ILE A 78 4.99 21.80 -4.12
CA ILE A 78 5.16 20.41 -4.55
C ILE A 78 6.09 20.40 -5.76
N ILE A 79 7.13 19.56 -5.73
CA ILE A 79 8.11 19.41 -6.81
C ILE A 79 8.07 17.95 -7.29
N PHE A 80 7.59 17.73 -8.50
CA PHE A 80 7.64 16.40 -9.12
C PHE A 80 9.04 16.12 -9.65
N THR A 81 9.69 15.07 -9.13
CA THR A 81 11.01 14.65 -9.62
C THR A 81 10.95 13.92 -10.95
N LYS A 82 9.86 13.17 -11.17
CA LYS A 82 9.53 12.47 -12.42
C LYS A 82 8.01 12.53 -12.64
N MET A 83 7.58 12.32 -13.88
CA MET A 83 6.15 12.24 -14.23
C MET A 83 5.67 10.81 -14.53
N GLU A 84 6.51 9.83 -14.20
CA GLU A 84 6.25 8.41 -14.45
C GLU A 84 6.44 7.59 -13.19
N LYS A 85 5.53 6.63 -12.98
CA LYS A 85 5.54 5.69 -11.86
C LYS A 85 5.59 4.27 -12.39
N TYR A 86 6.40 3.41 -11.77
CA TYR A 86 6.39 1.99 -12.05
C TYR A 86 5.05 1.37 -11.62
N CYS A 87 4.40 0.67 -12.54
CA CYS A 87 3.15 -0.05 -12.29
C CYS A 87 3.43 -1.55 -12.32
N GLY A 88 3.46 -2.18 -11.14
CA GLY A 88 3.72 -3.63 -11.02
C GLY A 88 2.69 -4.52 -11.72
N ALA A 89 1.47 -4.03 -11.95
CA ALA A 89 0.46 -4.77 -12.72
C ALA A 89 0.79 -4.86 -14.22
N LEU A 90 1.50 -3.86 -14.76
CA LEU A 90 1.88 -3.78 -16.17
C LEU A 90 3.36 -4.10 -16.40
N ASN A 91 4.13 -4.33 -15.34
CA ASN A 91 5.59 -4.44 -15.36
C ASN A 91 6.29 -3.29 -16.14
N ALA A 92 5.69 -2.10 -16.14
CA ALA A 92 6.12 -0.98 -16.96
C ALA A 92 5.96 0.36 -16.23
N HIS A 93 6.71 1.36 -16.69
CA HIS A 93 6.52 2.75 -16.26
C HIS A 93 5.29 3.35 -16.94
N ARG A 94 4.46 4.03 -16.15
CA ARG A 94 3.24 4.69 -16.62
C ARG A 94 3.27 6.16 -16.19
N THR A 95 2.92 7.04 -17.12
CA THR A 95 2.72 8.46 -16.85
C THR A 95 1.60 8.68 -15.82
N LEU A 96 1.82 9.62 -14.90
CA LEU A 96 0.82 10.00 -13.90
C LEU A 96 -0.47 10.50 -14.57
N SER A 97 -1.61 10.09 -14.03
CA SER A 97 -2.91 10.59 -14.47
C SER A 97 -3.19 12.01 -13.96
N SER A 98 -4.08 12.75 -14.63
CA SER A 98 -4.52 14.07 -14.19
C SER A 98 -5.05 14.04 -12.74
N SER A 99 -5.81 13.00 -12.37
CA SER A 99 -6.31 12.82 -11.00
C SER A 99 -5.18 12.72 -9.97
N GLN A 100 -4.16 11.89 -10.24
CA GLN A 100 -3.01 11.72 -9.35
C GLN A 100 -2.20 13.01 -9.21
N VAL A 101 -1.92 13.69 -10.34
CA VAL A 101 -1.19 14.96 -10.30
C VAL A 101 -1.95 15.99 -9.48
N LYS A 102 -3.26 16.15 -9.72
CA LYS A 102 -4.12 17.08 -8.96
C LYS A 102 -4.18 16.73 -7.47
N GLN A 103 -4.29 15.45 -7.13
CA GLN A 103 -4.36 15.00 -5.75
C GLN A 103 -3.07 15.30 -4.97
N ILE A 104 -1.91 15.12 -5.60
CA ILE A 104 -0.60 15.41 -5.00
C ILE A 104 -0.36 16.92 -4.98
N ALA A 105 -0.55 17.61 -6.12
CA ALA A 105 -0.37 19.05 -6.25
C ALA A 105 -1.25 19.85 -5.28
N GLY A 106 -2.51 19.43 -5.08
CA GLY A 106 -3.45 20.05 -4.14
C GLY A 106 -3.09 19.89 -2.66
N ARG A 107 -1.95 19.26 -2.34
CA ARG A 107 -1.38 19.26 -0.98
C ARG A 107 -0.62 20.54 -0.66
N ALA A 108 -0.20 21.30 -1.67
CA ALA A 108 0.40 22.62 -1.47
C ALA A 108 -0.67 23.66 -1.10
N GLY A 109 -0.36 24.54 -0.14
CA GLY A 109 -1.20 25.70 0.20
C GLY A 109 -2.57 25.33 0.79
N ARG A 110 -2.64 24.26 1.61
CA ARG A 110 -3.88 23.93 2.33
C ARG A 110 -4.22 25.05 3.31
N ARG A 111 -5.51 25.29 3.55
CA ARG A 111 -6.01 26.30 4.51
C ARG A 111 -5.45 26.13 5.93
N SER A 112 -5.14 24.89 6.32
CA SER A 112 -4.54 24.53 7.60
C SER A 112 -3.02 24.77 7.67
N SER A 113 -2.41 25.30 6.60
CA SER A 113 -0.97 25.57 6.53
C SER A 113 -0.68 27.06 6.65
N ALA A 114 0.55 27.39 7.05
CA ALA A 114 1.05 28.77 7.08
C ALA A 114 1.17 29.42 5.67
N TYR A 115 0.91 28.65 4.60
CA TYR A 115 1.07 29.10 3.23
C TYR A 115 -0.29 29.34 2.57
N GLU A 116 -0.62 30.61 2.32
CA GLU A 116 -1.89 31.00 1.68
C GLU A 116 -1.99 30.50 0.22
N LYS A 117 -0.85 30.44 -0.48
CA LYS A 117 -0.76 30.00 -1.88
C LYS A 117 0.11 28.76 -2.02
N GLY A 118 -0.43 27.74 -2.67
CA GLY A 118 0.30 26.51 -3.02
C GLY A 118 0.98 26.63 -4.39
N LEU A 119 2.23 26.20 -4.47
CA LEU A 119 3.02 26.17 -5.70
C LEU A 119 3.24 24.73 -6.17
N VAL A 120 3.37 24.55 -7.48
CA VAL A 120 3.67 23.26 -8.10
C VAL A 120 4.77 23.44 -9.14
N SER A 121 5.76 22.56 -9.13
CA SER A 121 6.88 22.58 -10.06
C SER A 121 7.35 21.17 -10.39
N ALA A 122 8.30 21.06 -11.31
CA ALA A 122 9.02 19.86 -11.69
C ALA A 122 10.52 20.08 -11.52
N LEU A 123 11.26 19.01 -11.26
CA LEU A 123 12.71 19.07 -11.24
C LEU A 123 13.30 19.33 -12.64
N ASN A 124 12.66 18.77 -13.68
CA ASN A 124 13.06 18.93 -15.07
C ASN A 124 12.14 19.91 -15.80
N GLU A 125 12.70 20.82 -16.59
CA GLU A 125 11.92 21.81 -17.37
C GLU A 125 10.94 21.15 -18.35
N GLY A 126 11.34 20.05 -18.99
CA GLY A 126 10.49 19.30 -19.91
C GLY A 126 9.23 18.69 -19.27
N ASP A 127 9.22 18.51 -17.95
CA ASP A 127 8.07 17.99 -17.22
C ASP A 127 7.10 19.08 -16.76
N MET A 128 7.54 20.35 -16.70
CA MET A 128 6.68 21.49 -16.35
C MET A 128 5.49 21.64 -17.29
N ALA A 129 5.72 21.55 -18.61
CA ALA A 129 4.66 21.63 -19.61
C ALA A 129 3.64 20.49 -19.45
N LYS A 130 4.11 19.29 -19.11
CA LYS A 130 3.25 18.12 -18.86
C LYS A 130 2.39 18.31 -17.61
N ILE A 131 2.95 18.84 -16.53
CA ILE A 131 2.20 19.16 -15.31
C ILE A 131 1.10 20.16 -15.62
N GLY A 132 1.41 21.26 -16.32
CA GLY A 132 0.43 22.27 -16.71
C GLY A 132 -0.74 21.67 -17.49
N LYS A 133 -0.44 20.83 -18.49
CA LYS A 133 -1.47 20.10 -19.26
C LYS A 133 -2.33 19.18 -18.38
N LEU A 134 -1.72 18.42 -17.46
CA LEU A 134 -2.44 17.49 -16.59
C LEU A 134 -3.28 18.21 -15.52
N MET A 135 -2.83 19.37 -15.04
CA MET A 135 -3.58 20.23 -14.12
C MET A 135 -4.78 20.88 -14.81
N GLY A 136 -4.64 21.30 -16.08
CA GLY A 136 -5.74 21.85 -16.89
C GLY A 136 -6.74 20.81 -17.37
N ALA A 137 -6.35 19.54 -17.48
CA ALA A 137 -7.20 18.48 -18.02
C ALA A 137 -8.43 18.18 -17.13
N GLY A 138 -9.59 17.93 -17.74
CA GLY A 138 -10.80 17.50 -17.03
C GLY A 138 -10.62 16.14 -16.34
N LEU A 139 -11.28 15.95 -15.20
CA LEU A 139 -11.28 14.66 -14.50
C LEU A 139 -12.21 13.68 -15.22
N LYS A 140 -11.70 12.49 -15.56
CA LYS A 140 -12.51 11.41 -16.13
C LYS A 140 -13.44 10.86 -15.05
N LYS A 141 -14.76 10.96 -15.26
CA LYS A 141 -15.76 10.32 -14.40
C LYS A 141 -15.56 8.81 -14.41
N GLN A 142 -15.51 8.20 -13.24
CA GLN A 142 -15.52 6.74 -13.10
C GLN A 142 -16.92 6.24 -13.41
N ARG A 143 -17.01 5.19 -14.22
CA ARG A 143 -18.30 4.60 -14.64
C ARG A 143 -18.57 3.25 -13.98
N LEU A 144 -17.52 2.58 -13.54
CA LEU A 144 -17.57 1.23 -13.02
C LEU A 144 -17.22 1.18 -11.53
N ALA A 145 -17.95 0.39 -10.76
CA ALA A 145 -17.65 0.05 -9.38
C ALA A 145 -17.19 -1.42 -9.27
N GLY A 146 -16.15 -1.65 -8.46
CA GLY A 146 -15.62 -2.99 -8.24
C GLY A 146 -16.43 -3.72 -7.17
N ILE A 147 -16.82 -4.98 -7.44
CA ILE A 147 -17.48 -5.86 -6.47
C ILE A 147 -16.56 -7.03 -6.15
N LEU A 148 -16.53 -7.46 -4.89
CA LEU A 148 -15.92 -8.71 -4.46
C LEU A 148 -17.02 -9.57 -3.81
N PRO A 149 -17.10 -10.88 -4.12
CA PRO A 149 -18.17 -11.71 -3.58
C PRO A 149 -17.97 -11.95 -2.08
N PRO A 150 -19.05 -11.80 -1.27
CA PRO A 150 -19.04 -12.20 0.13
C PRO A 150 -18.96 -13.73 0.25
N TYR A 151 -18.68 -14.22 1.46
CA TYR A 151 -18.46 -15.65 1.70
C TYR A 151 -19.66 -16.50 1.27
N GLU A 152 -20.87 -16.06 1.61
CA GLU A 152 -22.12 -16.80 1.38
C GLU A 152 -22.36 -17.06 -0.11
N GLN A 153 -21.98 -16.11 -0.98
CA GLN A 153 -22.07 -16.30 -2.43
C GLN A 153 -21.02 -17.29 -2.95
N ILE A 154 -19.83 -17.28 -2.36
CA ILE A 154 -18.77 -18.23 -2.72
C ILE A 154 -19.13 -19.64 -2.24
N GLU A 155 -19.71 -19.79 -1.06
CA GLU A 155 -20.18 -21.06 -0.50
C GLU A 155 -21.30 -21.66 -1.35
N MET A 156 -22.33 -20.86 -1.66
CA MET A 156 -23.41 -21.28 -2.56
C MET A 156 -22.89 -21.67 -3.95
N PHE A 157 -21.90 -20.94 -4.48
CA PHE A 157 -21.30 -21.30 -5.76
C PHE A 157 -20.49 -22.60 -5.64
N ALA A 158 -19.73 -22.78 -4.57
CA ALA A 158 -18.90 -23.96 -4.32
C ALA A 158 -19.73 -25.25 -4.28
N SER A 159 -20.94 -25.22 -3.72
CA SER A 159 -21.84 -26.39 -3.68
C SER A 159 -22.28 -26.87 -5.06
N LEU A 160 -22.10 -26.06 -6.11
CA LEU A 160 -22.42 -26.38 -7.50
C LEU A 160 -21.18 -26.72 -8.34
N GLN A 161 -19.98 -26.71 -7.76
CA GLN A 161 -18.73 -26.95 -8.46
C GLN A 161 -18.11 -28.32 -8.14
N PRO A 162 -17.31 -28.89 -9.06
CA PRO A 162 -16.50 -30.08 -8.76
C PRO A 162 -15.53 -29.83 -7.61
N GLU A 163 -15.23 -30.88 -6.84
CA GLU A 163 -14.35 -30.83 -5.67
C GLU A 163 -12.96 -30.24 -5.97
N GLU A 164 -12.42 -30.56 -7.15
CA GLU A 164 -11.14 -30.03 -7.66
C GLU A 164 -11.10 -28.50 -7.79
N VAL A 165 -12.25 -27.88 -8.04
CA VAL A 165 -12.42 -26.43 -8.12
C VAL A 165 -12.57 -25.84 -6.73
N VAL A 166 -13.39 -26.47 -5.88
CA VAL A 166 -13.64 -26.04 -4.50
C VAL A 166 -12.36 -26.06 -3.66
N ASN A 167 -11.54 -27.11 -3.81
CA ASN A 167 -10.28 -27.25 -3.08
C ASN A 167 -9.24 -26.17 -3.42
N ASN A 168 -9.37 -25.52 -4.60
CA ASN A 168 -8.51 -24.42 -5.00
C ASN A 168 -9.30 -23.11 -5.07
N LEU A 169 -9.33 -22.36 -3.96
CA LEU A 169 -10.09 -21.11 -3.88
C LEU A 169 -9.68 -20.11 -4.99
N GLY A 170 -8.42 -20.12 -5.45
CA GLY A 170 -8.01 -19.27 -6.56
C GLY A 170 -8.74 -19.62 -7.87
N ARG A 171 -8.98 -20.90 -8.13
CA ARG A 171 -9.82 -21.36 -9.26
C ARG A 171 -11.29 -21.07 -9.00
N LEU A 172 -11.79 -21.28 -7.79
CA LEU A 172 -13.17 -21.02 -7.41
C LEU A 172 -13.55 -19.55 -7.62
N PHE A 173 -12.77 -18.61 -7.10
CA PHE A 173 -12.98 -17.16 -7.31
C PHE A 173 -12.91 -16.79 -8.80
N ARG A 174 -11.98 -17.38 -9.55
CA ARG A 174 -11.87 -17.14 -10.99
C ARG A 174 -13.07 -17.69 -11.76
N ALA A 175 -13.58 -18.85 -11.38
CA ALA A 175 -14.78 -19.44 -11.97
C ALA A 175 -16.00 -18.57 -11.65
N PHE A 176 -16.18 -18.19 -10.39
CA PHE A 176 -17.22 -17.26 -9.96
C PHE A 176 -17.19 -15.96 -10.76
N ALA A 177 -16.01 -15.34 -10.89
CA ALA A 177 -15.85 -14.10 -11.63
C ALA A 177 -16.14 -14.23 -13.14
N LYS A 178 -16.10 -15.44 -13.70
CA LYS A 178 -16.45 -15.72 -15.10
C LYS A 178 -17.93 -16.01 -15.29
N THR A 179 -18.59 -16.60 -14.29
CA THR A 179 -20.01 -16.97 -14.33
C THR A 179 -20.92 -15.85 -13.84
N ALA A 180 -20.41 -14.96 -12.99
CA ALA A 180 -21.18 -13.84 -12.44
C ALA A 180 -21.68 -12.93 -13.56
N GLN A 181 -23.00 -12.75 -13.61
CA GLN A 181 -23.65 -11.75 -14.44
C GLN A 181 -23.72 -10.45 -13.66
N LEU A 182 -23.08 -9.41 -14.18
CA LEU A 182 -23.06 -8.07 -13.61
C LEU A 182 -23.80 -7.12 -14.54
N GLU A 183 -24.38 -6.06 -14.00
CA GLU A 183 -24.99 -5.03 -14.82
C GLU A 183 -23.92 -4.33 -15.68
N ASP A 184 -24.08 -4.49 -16.99
CA ASP A 184 -23.13 -3.99 -17.97
C ASP A 184 -22.94 -2.47 -17.84
N GLY A 185 -21.68 -2.05 -17.82
CA GLY A 185 -21.35 -0.64 -17.77
C GLY A 185 -21.45 0.03 -16.39
N LEU A 186 -21.87 -0.70 -15.34
CA LEU A 186 -21.90 -0.20 -13.96
C LEU A 186 -20.93 -0.92 -13.01
N TYR A 187 -20.73 -2.23 -13.19
CA TYR A 187 -19.93 -3.02 -12.26
C TYR A 187 -18.85 -3.85 -12.94
N PHE A 188 -17.82 -4.20 -12.18
CA PHE A 188 -16.84 -5.21 -12.57
C PHE A 188 -16.45 -6.06 -11.37
N MET A 189 -16.13 -7.33 -11.61
CA MET A 189 -15.61 -8.20 -10.55
C MET A 189 -14.17 -7.82 -10.24
N CYS A 190 -13.89 -7.50 -8.99
CA CYS A 190 -12.54 -7.26 -8.50
C CYS A 190 -11.68 -8.50 -8.71
N ARG A 191 -10.56 -8.36 -9.42
CA ARG A 191 -9.55 -9.41 -9.55
C ARG A 191 -8.35 -9.07 -8.68
N THR A 192 -8.08 -9.91 -7.70
CA THR A 192 -6.96 -9.76 -6.79
C THR A 192 -5.99 -10.91 -6.98
N LYS A 193 -4.82 -10.58 -7.54
CA LYS A 193 -3.70 -11.53 -7.70
C LYS A 193 -3.36 -12.22 -6.37
N ASP A 194 -3.49 -11.49 -5.27
CA ASP A 194 -3.22 -11.99 -3.92
C ASP A 194 -4.18 -13.11 -3.50
N ILE A 195 -5.49 -12.92 -3.74
CA ILE A 195 -6.52 -13.95 -3.50
C ILE A 195 -6.23 -15.19 -4.35
N GLU A 196 -5.96 -15.01 -5.65
CA GLU A 196 -5.67 -16.16 -6.53
C GLU A 196 -4.39 -16.91 -6.14
N THR A 197 -3.37 -16.18 -5.66
CA THR A 197 -2.09 -16.75 -5.25
C THR A 197 -2.24 -17.51 -3.94
N MET A 198 -2.87 -16.89 -2.93
CA MET A 198 -3.12 -17.56 -1.66
C MET A 198 -4.08 -18.73 -1.81
N GLY A 199 -5.18 -18.59 -2.55
CA GLY A 199 -6.12 -19.67 -2.79
C GLY A 199 -5.48 -20.89 -3.46
N ARG A 200 -4.46 -20.69 -4.31
CA ARG A 200 -3.65 -21.80 -4.84
C ARG A 200 -2.76 -22.41 -3.76
N LEU A 201 -2.04 -21.59 -3.00
CA LEU A 201 -1.12 -22.06 -1.95
C LEU A 201 -1.85 -22.80 -0.83
N LEU A 202 -3.11 -22.45 -0.53
CA LEU A 202 -3.90 -23.09 0.52
C LEU A 202 -4.53 -24.42 0.10
N THR A 203 -4.45 -24.81 -1.18
CA THR A 203 -5.03 -26.07 -1.69
C THR A 203 -4.52 -27.30 -0.92
N LYS A 204 -3.28 -27.26 -0.42
CA LYS A 204 -2.66 -28.37 0.32
C LYS A 204 -3.21 -28.61 1.73
N PHE A 205 -3.94 -27.65 2.30
CA PHE A 205 -4.50 -27.77 3.66
C PHE A 205 -5.92 -28.34 3.57
N THR A 206 -6.04 -29.65 3.45
CA THR A 206 -7.33 -30.36 3.30
C THR A 206 -8.18 -30.32 4.56
N GLU A 207 -7.55 -30.24 5.73
CA GLU A 207 -8.22 -30.22 7.06
C GLU A 207 -8.99 -28.91 7.37
N MET A 208 -8.85 -27.90 6.52
CA MET A 208 -9.52 -26.61 6.68
C MET A 208 -10.79 -26.54 5.84
N SER A 209 -11.85 -26.03 6.45
CA SER A 209 -13.12 -25.69 5.81
C SER A 209 -12.96 -24.58 4.76
N LEU A 210 -13.97 -24.46 3.89
CA LEU A 210 -14.03 -23.39 2.89
C LEU A 210 -14.05 -22.00 3.56
N GLU A 211 -14.77 -21.83 4.66
CA GLU A 211 -14.86 -20.57 5.40
C GLU A 211 -13.52 -20.14 5.98
N GLU A 212 -12.80 -21.07 6.62
CA GLU A 212 -11.47 -20.81 7.16
C GLU A 212 -10.52 -20.38 6.05
N LYS A 213 -10.46 -21.15 4.95
CA LYS A 213 -9.64 -20.80 3.77
C LYS A 213 -10.03 -19.44 3.19
N TYR A 214 -11.33 -19.13 3.11
CA TYR A 214 -11.81 -17.83 2.60
C TYR A 214 -11.27 -16.69 3.46
N LYS A 215 -11.41 -16.76 4.79
CA LYS A 215 -10.91 -15.75 5.73
C LYS A 215 -9.40 -15.51 5.57
N PHE A 216 -8.60 -16.56 5.40
CA PHE A 216 -7.16 -16.41 5.14
C PHE A 216 -6.87 -15.79 3.77
N VAL A 217 -7.58 -16.18 2.73
CA VAL A 217 -7.33 -15.72 1.36
C VAL A 217 -7.69 -14.24 1.17
N ILE A 218 -8.70 -13.72 1.87
CA ILE A 218 -9.07 -12.29 1.83
C ILE A 218 -8.20 -11.40 2.73
N ALA A 219 -7.24 -11.99 3.47
CA ALA A 219 -6.35 -11.22 4.34
C ALA A 219 -5.53 -10.19 3.51
N PRO A 220 -5.35 -8.95 4.00
CA PRO A 220 -4.73 -7.87 3.24
C PRO A 220 -3.19 -8.03 3.22
N ILE A 221 -2.71 -8.95 2.38
CA ILE A 221 -1.29 -9.24 2.23
C ILE A 221 -0.76 -8.85 0.85
N ASP A 222 0.55 -8.69 0.77
CA ASP A 222 1.28 -8.51 -0.48
C ASP A 222 1.96 -9.83 -0.86
N THR A 223 1.37 -10.56 -1.82
CA THR A 223 1.90 -11.87 -2.24
C THR A 223 3.19 -11.79 -3.05
N SER A 224 3.65 -10.58 -3.40
CA SER A 224 4.99 -10.39 -3.96
C SER A 224 6.09 -10.43 -2.88
N ASN A 225 5.72 -10.25 -1.61
CA ASN A 225 6.64 -10.31 -0.49
C ASN A 225 6.75 -11.73 0.07
N ARG A 226 7.86 -12.40 -0.25
CA ARG A 226 8.13 -13.78 0.18
C ARG A 226 8.07 -13.98 1.70
N ASP A 227 8.57 -13.03 2.49
CA ASP A 227 8.61 -13.18 3.96
C ASP A 227 7.21 -13.17 4.57
N VAL A 228 6.32 -12.32 4.03
CA VAL A 228 4.91 -12.24 4.46
C VAL A 228 4.17 -13.52 4.07
N VAL A 229 4.36 -14.01 2.83
CA VAL A 229 3.74 -15.27 2.37
C VAL A 229 4.22 -16.47 3.20
N LEU A 230 5.52 -16.57 3.49
CA LEU A 230 6.04 -17.65 4.32
C LEU A 230 5.51 -17.60 5.76
N SER A 231 5.40 -16.41 6.34
CA SER A 231 4.84 -16.24 7.69
C SER A 231 3.36 -16.60 7.73
N MET A 232 2.59 -16.17 6.72
CA MET A 232 1.19 -16.56 6.54
C MET A 232 1.03 -18.09 6.45
N LEU A 233 1.87 -18.76 5.65
CA LEU A 233 1.80 -20.22 5.51
C LEU A 233 2.17 -20.97 6.78
N ARG A 234 3.02 -20.40 7.64
CA ARG A 234 3.29 -20.96 8.97
C ARG A 234 2.07 -20.83 9.88
N TYR A 235 1.45 -19.64 9.93
CA TYR A 235 0.22 -19.45 10.69
C TYR A 235 -0.90 -20.40 10.23
N VAL A 236 -1.05 -20.59 8.91
CA VAL A 236 -2.04 -21.53 8.37
C VAL A 236 -1.69 -22.98 8.74
N GLN A 237 -0.39 -23.34 8.78
CA GLN A 237 0.03 -24.68 9.19
C GLN A 237 -0.34 -24.96 10.66
N ASP A 238 0.01 -24.06 11.56
CA ASP A 238 -0.30 -24.18 12.99
C ASP A 238 -1.83 -24.22 13.20
N PHE A 239 -2.57 -23.34 12.51
CA PHE A 239 -4.04 -23.32 12.51
C PHE A 239 -4.65 -24.64 11.99
N ALA A 240 -4.15 -25.17 10.87
CA ALA A 240 -4.65 -26.41 10.28
C ALA A 240 -4.39 -27.63 11.19
N ASN A 241 -3.30 -27.60 11.98
CA ASN A 241 -3.00 -28.60 12.99
C ASN A 241 -3.89 -28.49 14.24
N ARG A 242 -4.77 -27.47 14.31
CA ARG A 242 -5.58 -27.12 15.49
C ARG A 242 -4.71 -26.78 16.70
N GLU A 243 -3.53 -26.21 16.46
CA GLU A 243 -2.61 -25.73 17.48
C GLU A 243 -2.81 -24.22 17.71
N PRO A 244 -2.57 -23.71 18.93
CA PRO A 244 -2.50 -22.27 19.16
C PRO A 244 -1.44 -21.65 18.25
N VAL A 245 -1.79 -20.55 17.57
CA VAL A 245 -0.94 -19.87 16.58
C VAL A 245 -0.18 -18.74 17.26
N PRO A 246 1.13 -18.87 17.54
CA PRO A 246 1.90 -17.83 18.21
C PRO A 246 2.37 -16.73 17.24
N VAL A 247 2.74 -15.57 17.78
CA VAL A 247 3.43 -14.53 17.03
C VAL A 247 4.81 -15.03 16.62
N ASN A 248 4.97 -15.30 15.32
CA ASN A 248 6.24 -15.75 14.74
C ASN A 248 7.02 -14.60 14.06
N VAL A 249 7.41 -13.60 14.84
CA VAL A 249 8.20 -12.45 14.35
C VAL A 249 9.50 -12.33 15.13
N ARG A 250 10.62 -12.30 14.42
CA ARG A 250 11.95 -12.04 15.00
C ARG A 250 12.45 -10.68 14.55
N LEU A 251 12.73 -9.81 15.50
CA LEU A 251 13.29 -8.50 15.20
C LEU A 251 14.70 -8.64 14.62
N PRO A 252 15.02 -7.94 13.52
CA PRO A 252 16.35 -7.95 12.94
C PRO A 252 17.36 -7.23 13.86
N SER A 253 18.65 -7.51 13.69
CA SER A 253 19.71 -6.77 14.39
C SER A 253 19.99 -5.42 13.70
N PRO A 254 20.23 -4.31 14.44
CA PRO A 254 20.41 -2.96 13.88
C PRO A 254 21.57 -2.78 12.91
N ARG A 255 22.48 -3.75 12.82
CA ARG A 255 23.75 -3.63 12.07
C ARG A 255 23.66 -3.98 10.58
N SER A 256 22.52 -4.43 10.08
CA SER A 256 22.39 -4.84 8.66
C SER A 256 21.93 -3.69 7.76
N GLU A 257 22.47 -3.57 6.55
CA GLU A 257 22.00 -2.59 5.54
C GLU A 257 20.52 -2.80 5.16
N THR A 258 20.01 -4.02 5.34
CA THR A 258 18.60 -4.40 5.11
C THR A 258 17.72 -4.25 6.34
N TYR A 259 18.24 -3.67 7.44
CA TYR A 259 17.57 -3.61 8.73
C TYR A 259 16.18 -2.97 8.64
N LEU A 260 16.08 -1.80 8.01
CA LEU A 260 14.80 -1.11 7.84
C LEU A 260 13.79 -1.91 7.01
N HIS A 261 14.25 -2.54 5.92
CA HIS A 261 13.39 -3.39 5.10
C HIS A 261 12.86 -4.59 5.91
N LYS A 262 13.70 -5.21 6.72
CA LYS A 262 13.30 -6.32 7.60
C LYS A 262 12.31 -5.86 8.68
N LEU A 263 12.52 -4.69 9.28
CA LEU A 263 11.56 -4.10 10.24
C LEU A 263 10.19 -3.83 9.60
N GLU A 264 10.17 -3.28 8.38
CA GLU A 264 8.91 -3.09 7.65
C GLU A 264 8.20 -4.43 7.38
N ASN A 265 8.96 -5.49 7.07
CA ASN A 265 8.38 -6.83 6.91
C ASN A 265 7.84 -7.36 8.23
N CYS A 266 8.55 -7.19 9.35
CA CYS A 266 8.04 -7.51 10.69
C CYS A 266 6.72 -6.80 10.97
N PHE A 267 6.63 -5.50 10.70
CA PHE A 267 5.40 -4.72 10.87
C PHE A 267 4.24 -5.27 10.04
N LYS A 268 4.49 -5.66 8.77
CA LYS A 268 3.47 -6.27 7.91
C LYS A 268 2.99 -7.62 8.44
N ILE A 269 3.90 -8.44 8.95
CA ILE A 269 3.58 -9.75 9.53
C ILE A 269 2.77 -9.59 10.82
N LEU A 270 3.15 -8.65 11.70
CA LEU A 270 2.37 -8.33 12.91
C LEU A 270 0.98 -7.78 12.57
N SER A 271 0.89 -6.88 11.59
CA SER A 271 -0.40 -6.37 11.10
C SER A 271 -1.30 -7.50 10.56
N LEU A 272 -0.71 -8.48 9.86
CA LEU A 272 -1.41 -9.67 9.40
C LEU A 272 -1.87 -10.55 10.58
N TYR A 273 -1.00 -10.77 11.57
CA TYR A 273 -1.34 -11.53 12.77
C TYR A 273 -2.52 -10.90 13.52
N LEU A 274 -2.47 -9.58 13.76
CA LEU A 274 -3.56 -8.83 14.37
C LEU A 274 -4.84 -8.87 13.54
N TRP A 275 -4.73 -8.87 12.21
CA TRP A 275 -5.89 -9.01 11.33
C TRP A 275 -6.54 -10.39 11.52
N LEU A 276 -5.74 -11.46 11.56
CA LEU A 276 -6.20 -12.84 11.71
C LEU A 276 -6.75 -13.10 13.12
N SER A 277 -6.16 -12.54 14.17
CA SER A 277 -6.63 -12.72 15.55
C SER A 277 -8.02 -12.12 15.81
N LEU A 278 -8.44 -11.15 15.01
CA LEU A 278 -9.82 -10.65 15.03
C LEU A 278 -10.83 -11.60 14.37
N ARG A 279 -10.38 -12.56 13.54
CA ARG A 279 -11.23 -13.54 12.84
C ARG A 279 -11.18 -14.93 13.46
N PHE A 280 -10.08 -15.25 14.13
CA PHE A 280 -9.77 -16.53 14.77
C PHE A 280 -9.25 -16.26 16.19
N PRO A 281 -10.10 -15.72 17.09
CA PRO A 281 -9.67 -15.26 18.41
C PRO A 281 -9.21 -16.40 19.33
N ASP A 282 -9.76 -17.61 19.14
CA ASP A 282 -9.45 -18.77 19.98
C ASP A 282 -8.10 -19.41 19.58
N GLU A 283 -7.74 -19.35 18.30
CA GLU A 283 -6.50 -19.92 17.78
C GLU A 283 -5.33 -18.93 17.81
N PHE A 284 -5.54 -17.65 17.52
CA PHE A 284 -4.47 -16.63 17.52
C PHE A 284 -4.34 -15.96 18.89
N VAL A 285 -3.76 -16.73 19.81
CA VAL A 285 -3.77 -16.45 21.26
C VAL A 285 -2.84 -15.33 21.75
N GLU A 286 -1.87 -14.89 20.93
CA GLU A 286 -0.83 -13.92 21.35
C GLU A 286 -1.13 -12.48 20.86
N LYS A 287 -2.40 -12.08 20.81
CA LYS A 287 -2.82 -10.76 20.31
C LYS A 287 -2.16 -9.58 21.05
N ASP A 288 -2.04 -9.63 22.38
CA ASP A 288 -1.46 -8.54 23.16
C ASP A 288 0.07 -8.44 23.04
N LYS A 289 0.72 -9.55 22.65
CA LYS A 289 2.16 -9.61 22.38
C LYS A 289 2.50 -9.10 20.98
N ALA A 290 1.56 -9.19 20.04
CA ALA A 290 1.70 -8.78 18.64
C ALA A 290 1.63 -7.25 18.47
#